data_AF-A0A956YNI0-F1
#
_entry.id   AF-A0A956YNI0-F1
#
_cell.length_a   1.000
_cell.length_b   1.000
_cell.length_c   1.000
_cell.angle_alpha   90.00
_cell.angle_beta   90.00
_cell.angle_gamma   90.00
#
_symmetry.space_group_name_H-M   'P 1'
#
loop_
_entity.id
_entity.type
_entity.pdbx_description
1 polymer ?
#
loop_
_entity_poly.entity_id
_entity_poly.type
_entity_poly.pdbx_seq_one_letter_code
_entity_poly.pdbx_strand_id
1 'polypeptide(L)' 'MTQDPNNPVVLLSADTWHIVEHSRESYVAWCGKKITDRRAHSRLNTIGQENLCPQCLKLFSESSA' A
#
# COMPACT_ATOMS: atom_id res chain seq x y z
N MET A 1 2.31 -13.27 -14.26
CA MET A 1 2.41 -13.00 -12.82
C MET A 1 1.19 -12.18 -12.44
N THR A 2 0.09 -12.86 -12.11
CA THR A 2 -1.18 -12.24 -11.73
C THR A 2 -1.00 -11.54 -10.39
N GLN A 3 -1.18 -10.21 -10.36
CA GLN A 3 -1.31 -9.52 -9.08
C GLN A 3 -2.65 -9.92 -8.48
N ASP A 4 -2.64 -10.62 -7.35
CA ASP A 4 -3.85 -10.85 -6.57
C ASP A 4 -4.45 -9.49 -6.18
N PRO A 5 -5.65 -9.13 -6.68
CA PRO A 5 -6.27 -7.84 -6.37
C PRO A 5 -6.55 -7.70 -4.88
N ASN A 6 -6.68 -8.82 -4.17
CA ASN A 6 -6.91 -8.88 -2.73
C ASN A 6 -5.63 -8.71 -1.89
N ASN A 7 -4.44 -8.70 -2.50
CA ASN A 7 -3.17 -8.62 -1.75
C ASN A 7 -2.17 -7.64 -2.42
N PRO A 8 -2.47 -6.33 -2.39
CA PRO A 8 -1.64 -5.32 -3.02
C PRO A 8 -0.25 -5.24 -2.36
N VAL A 9 0.70 -4.68 -3.11
CA VAL A 9 2.01 -4.32 -2.57
C VAL A 9 1.88 -3.05 -1.75
N VAL A 10 2.54 -3.04 -0.60
CA VAL A 10 2.60 -1.89 0.30
C VAL A 10 4.04 -1.44 0.48
N LEU A 11 4.24 -0.12 0.57
CA LEU A 11 5.53 0.50 0.90
C LEU A 11 5.46 1.14 2.28
N LEU A 12 6.48 0.89 3.10
CA LEU A 12 6.69 1.59 4.36
C LEU A 12 7.37 2.93 4.08
N SER A 13 6.65 4.01 4.38
CA SER A 13 7.15 5.39 4.30
C SER A 13 7.00 6.06 5.65
N ALA A 14 8.13 6.55 6.18
CA ALA A 14 8.29 6.94 7.58
C ALA A 14 7.99 5.79 8.56
N ASP A 15 6.74 5.68 9.02
CA ASP A 15 6.27 4.67 9.99
C ASP A 15 4.90 4.10 9.60
N THR A 16 4.44 4.37 8.38
CA THR A 16 3.11 3.93 7.91
C THR A 16 3.23 3.19 6.60
N TRP A 17 2.48 2.10 6.48
CA TRP A 17 2.42 1.33 5.24
C TRP A 17 1.39 1.92 4.28
N HIS A 18 1.77 2.03 3.01
CA HIS A 18 0.96 2.63 1.96
C HIS A 18 0.78 1.67 0.80
N ILE A 19 -0.46 1.48 0.33
CA ILE A 19 -0.72 0.75 -0.90
C ILE A 19 -0.15 1.53 -2.08
N VAL A 20 0.43 0.81 -3.04
CA VAL A 20 1.00 1.34 -4.27
C VAL A 20 0.55 0.53 -5.48
N GLU A 21 0.35 1.19 -6.62
CA GLU A 21 -0.06 0.54 -7.86
C GLU A 21 1.08 -0.28 -8.49
N HIS A 22 2.27 0.31 -8.62
CA HIS A 22 3.42 -0.27 -9.33
C HIS A 22 4.53 -0.73 -8.38
N SER A 23 4.15 -1.26 -7.22
CA SER A 23 5.10 -1.82 -6.25
C SER A 23 6.21 -0.81 -5.88
N ARG A 24 7.50 -1.22 -5.93
CA ARG A 24 8.64 -0.39 -5.48
C ARG A 24 8.95 0.80 -6.40
N GLU A 25 8.39 0.83 -7.61
CA GLU A 25 8.59 1.91 -8.59
C GLU A 25 7.63 3.07 -8.38
N SER A 26 6.59 2.89 -7.56
CA SER A 26 5.65 3.96 -7.24
C SER A 26 6.28 5.06 -6.38
N TYR A 27 6.13 6.29 -6.84
CA TYR A 27 6.50 7.51 -6.12
C TYR A 27 5.32 8.13 -5.36
N VAL A 28 4.12 7.60 -5.60
CA VAL A 28 2.87 8.09 -5.01
C VAL A 28 2.10 6.87 -4.50
N ALA A 29 1.69 6.95 -3.25
CA ALA A 29 0.77 6.01 -2.62
C ALA A 29 -0.62 6.16 -3.24
N TRP A 30 -1.43 5.12 -3.10
CA TRP A 30 -2.79 5.13 -3.60
C TRP A 30 -3.67 6.20 -2.93
N CYS A 31 -3.34 6.61 -1.69
CA CYS A 31 -3.97 7.76 -1.03
C CYS A 31 -3.49 9.13 -1.52
N GLY A 32 -2.66 9.19 -2.57
CA GLY A 32 -2.08 10.43 -3.10
C GLY A 32 -0.84 10.94 -2.35
N LYS A 33 -0.40 10.25 -1.29
CA LYS A 33 0.79 10.65 -0.53
C LYS A 33 2.07 10.36 -1.33
N LYS A 34 2.96 11.35 -1.43
CA LYS A 34 4.28 11.16 -2.05
C LYS A 34 5.14 10.23 -1.18
N ILE A 35 5.67 9.18 -1.79
CA ILE A 35 6.60 8.24 -1.16
C ILE A 35 8.03 8.74 -1.43
N THR A 36 8.54 9.52 -0.49
CA THR A 36 9.92 10.06 -0.54
C THR A 36 10.93 9.14 0.14
N ASP A 37 10.48 8.32 1.08
CA ASP A 37 11.30 7.38 1.86
C ASP A 37 10.72 5.97 1.71
N ARG A 38 11.50 5.03 1.18
CA ARG A 38 11.09 3.64 0.91
C ARG A 38 11.94 2.71 1.76
N ARG A 39 11.57 2.59 3.03
CA ARG A 39 12.34 1.75 3.99
C ARG A 39 12.19 0.28 3.69
N ALA A 40 10.95 -0.13 3.44
CA ALA A 40 10.59 -1.51 3.19
C ALA A 40 9.39 -1.58 2.24
N HIS A 41 9.20 -2.76 1.65
CA HIS A 41 8.01 -3.11 0.92
C HIS A 41 7.56 -4.49 1.39
N SER A 42 6.26 -4.73 1.36
CA SER A 42 5.67 -5.99 1.77
C SER A 42 4.33 -6.18 1.06
N ARG A 43 3.57 -7.19 1.48
CA ARG A 43 2.20 -7.45 1.04
C ARG A 43 1.22 -7.10 2.14
N LEU A 44 0.03 -6.63 1.76
CA LEU A 44 -1.02 -6.26 2.72
C LEU A 44 -1.31 -7.40 3.72
N ASN A 45 -1.41 -8.64 3.25
CA ASN A 45 -1.67 -9.79 4.13
C ASN A 45 -0.52 -10.10 5.09
N THR A 46 0.70 -9.68 4.78
CA THR A 46 1.87 -9.93 5.64
C THR A 46 1.98 -8.90 6.78
N ILE A 47 1.66 -7.64 6.49
CA ILE A 47 1.72 -6.57 7.50
C ILE A 47 0.46 -6.47 8.36
N GLY A 48 -0.67 -7.03 7.90
CA GLY A 48 -1.97 -6.79 8.51
C GLY A 48 -2.54 -5.41 8.15
N GLN A 49 -3.88 -5.32 8.07
CA GLN A 49 -4.57 -4.08 7.75
C GLN A 49 -4.42 -3.02 8.86
N GLU A 50 -4.14 -3.43 10.10
CA GLU A 50 -3.94 -2.51 11.23
C GLU A 50 -2.72 -1.59 11.07
N ASN A 51 -1.71 -2.04 10.31
CA ASN A 51 -0.49 -1.29 10.05
C ASN A 51 -0.59 -0.40 8.80
N LEU A 52 -1.72 -0.49 8.08
CA LEU A 52 -1.94 0.23 6.85
C LEU A 52 -2.41 1.66 7.11
N CYS A 53 -2.00 2.58 6.24
CA CYS A 53 -2.56 3.92 6.19
C CYS A 53 -4.11 3.85 6.10
N PRO A 54 -4.84 4.54 6.99
CA PRO A 54 -6.30 4.46 7.04
C PRO A 54 -6.96 4.95 5.75
N GLN A 55 -6.36 5.91 5.05
CA GLN A 55 -6.86 6.34 3.75
C GLN A 55 -6.64 5.30 2.65
N CYS A 56 -5.48 4.62 2.65
CA CYS A 56 -5.27 3.49 1.73
C CYS A 56 -6.23 2.35 2.02
N LEU A 57 -6.47 2.04 3.30
CA LEU A 57 -7.41 0.99 3.71
C LEU A 57 -8.84 1.33 3.23
N LYS A 58 -9.28 2.56 3.44
CA LYS A 58 -10.59 3.02 3.01
C LYS A 58 -10.76 2.88 1.48
N LEU A 59 -9.81 3.41 0.71
CA LEU A 59 -9.85 3.33 -0.76
C LEU A 59 -9.81 1.87 -1.25
N PHE A 60 -9.04 1.01 -0.59
CA PHE A 60 -9.00 -0.41 -0.90
C PHE A 60 -10.32 -1.12 -0.63
N SER A 61 -10.96 -0.85 0.51
CA SER A 61 -12.28 -1.38 0.83
C SER A 61 -13.36 -0.87 -0.11
N GLU A 62 -13.30 0.40 -0.53
CA GLU A 62 -14.23 0.98 -1.51
C GLU A 62 -14.01 0.40 -2.92
N SER A 63 -12.77 0.11 -3.31
CA SER A 63 -12.44 -0.47 -4.62
C SER A 63 -12.67 -1.98 -4.70
N SER A 64 -12.84 -2.66 -3.56
CA SER A 64 -13.11 -4.10 -3.49
C SER A 64 -14.62 -4.41 -3.32
N ALA A 65 -15.47 -3.38 -3.35
CA ALA A 65 -16.93 -3.47 -3.22
C ALA A 65 -17.64 -3.57 -4.57
#